data_AF-A0A0H2RZ90-F1
#
_entry.id   AF-A0A0H2RZ90-F1
#
_cell.length_a   1.000
_cell.length_b   1.000
_cell.length_c   1.000
_cell.angle_alpha   90.00
_cell.angle_beta   90.00
_cell.angle_gamma   90.00
#
_symmetry.space_group_name_H-M   'P 1'
#
loop_
_entity.id
_entity.type
_entity.pdbx_description
1 polymer ?
#
loop_
_entity_poly.entity_id
_entity_poly.type
_entity_poly.pdbx_seq_one_letter_code
_entity_poly.pdbx_strand_id
1 'polypeptide(L)'
;MKLILTGATGAAGIDILRAALADPAISQVTVLSRSALPSTIQQSSKLNVITHKDFSSYPPDLIQGPLAGHNACIWAQGKSSRGMSEQAYTELTYDWPMEAIKAFHEGGLKGENGEPFRFVYVSGEGVDRSGKGWAMFSRVKGRAETDLLEYSNATQGVFRTLILRPGYFFPSDPVDARRLRPGFERYLDPVFGSLLRACGLGIHAQDLGRASVAIAKGEDGIVGKGDYQELFRNNLLVNIAKSLNKQKSL
;
A
#
# COMPACT_ATOMS: atom_id res chain seq x y z
N MET A 1 -7.40 -7.11 -13.94
CA MET A 1 -6.42 -7.73 -13.03
C MET A 1 -7.05 -8.05 -11.68
N LYS A 2 -6.47 -8.97 -10.91
CA LYS A 2 -6.84 -9.29 -9.53
C LYS A 2 -5.79 -8.75 -8.55
N LEU A 3 -6.24 -8.16 -7.44
CA LEU A 3 -5.41 -7.41 -6.50
C LEU A 3 -5.48 -7.97 -5.08
N ILE A 4 -4.32 -8.23 -4.48
CA ILE A 4 -4.22 -8.52 -3.04
C ILE A 4 -4.08 -7.19 -2.29
N LEU A 5 -4.79 -7.03 -1.18
CA LEU A 5 -4.65 -5.86 -0.31
C LEU A 5 -4.48 -6.29 1.15
N THR A 6 -3.46 -5.75 1.81
CA THR A 6 -3.29 -5.84 3.27
C THR A 6 -3.57 -4.49 3.93
N GLY A 7 -3.86 -4.48 5.22
CA GLY A 7 -4.05 -3.22 5.96
C GLY A 7 -5.33 -2.44 5.60
N ALA A 8 -6.33 -3.08 5.01
CA ALA A 8 -7.60 -2.48 4.57
C ALA A 8 -8.45 -1.84 5.70
N THR A 9 -8.06 -2.01 6.97
CA THR A 9 -8.70 -1.36 8.13
C THR A 9 -7.99 -0.08 8.57
N GLY A 10 -6.83 0.24 8.00
CA GLY A 10 -5.98 1.38 8.32
C GLY A 10 -6.23 2.61 7.44
N ALA A 11 -5.59 3.74 7.79
CA ALA A 11 -5.87 5.04 7.17
C ALA A 11 -5.59 5.09 5.66
N ALA A 12 -4.56 4.39 5.17
CA ALA A 12 -4.30 4.29 3.74
C ALA A 12 -5.16 3.19 3.09
N GLY A 13 -5.16 2.00 3.71
CA GLY A 13 -5.77 0.81 3.13
C GLY A 13 -7.27 0.91 2.85
N ILE A 14 -8.03 1.69 3.64
CA ILE A 14 -9.47 1.89 3.41
C ILE A 14 -9.72 2.62 2.10
N ASP A 15 -9.03 3.74 1.87
CA ASP A 15 -9.22 4.53 0.65
C ASP A 15 -8.57 3.85 -0.58
N ILE A 16 -7.52 3.04 -0.37
CA ILE A 16 -7.00 2.12 -1.41
C ILE A 16 -8.06 1.07 -1.78
N LEU A 17 -8.73 0.46 -0.79
CA LEU A 17 -9.78 -0.52 -1.04
C LEU A 17 -10.95 0.10 -1.81
N ARG A 18 -11.40 1.29 -1.39
CA ARG A 18 -12.45 2.03 -2.12
C ARG A 18 -12.05 2.31 -3.56
N ALA A 19 -10.83 2.78 -3.78
CA ALA A 19 -10.32 3.03 -5.13
C ALA A 19 -10.28 1.75 -5.97
N ALA A 20 -9.83 0.63 -5.40
CA ALA A 20 -9.75 -0.65 -6.10
C ALA A 20 -11.13 -1.21 -6.46
N LEU A 21 -12.11 -1.12 -5.55
CA LEU A 21 -13.47 -1.59 -5.82
C LEU A 21 -14.19 -0.73 -6.88
N ALA A 22 -13.89 0.58 -6.92
CA ALA A 22 -14.43 1.51 -7.89
C ALA A 22 -13.74 1.44 -9.27
N ASP A 23 -12.60 0.77 -9.39
CA ASP A 23 -11.84 0.68 -10.64
C ASP A 23 -12.39 -0.46 -11.52
N PRO A 24 -12.84 -0.18 -12.76
CA PRO A 24 -13.39 -1.21 -13.65
C PRO A 24 -12.33 -2.21 -14.14
N ALA A 25 -11.04 -1.86 -14.19
CA ALA A 25 -9.96 -2.76 -14.59
C ALA A 25 -9.60 -3.78 -13.49
N ILE A 26 -10.06 -3.56 -12.26
CA ILE A 26 -9.96 -4.52 -11.16
C ILE A 26 -11.18 -5.45 -11.19
N SER A 27 -10.93 -6.73 -11.43
CA SER A 27 -11.97 -7.76 -11.45
C SER A 27 -12.21 -8.40 -10.08
N GLN A 28 -11.18 -8.45 -9.22
CA GLN A 28 -11.27 -9.00 -7.87
C GLN A 28 -10.27 -8.31 -6.94
N VAL A 29 -10.68 -8.07 -5.70
CA VAL A 29 -9.81 -7.62 -4.61
C VAL A 29 -9.89 -8.64 -3.48
N THR A 30 -8.77 -9.31 -3.18
CA THR A 30 -8.66 -10.21 -2.04
C THR A 30 -7.95 -9.50 -0.90
N VAL A 31 -8.69 -9.26 0.19
CA VAL A 31 -8.17 -8.61 1.39
C VAL A 31 -7.68 -9.66 2.37
N LEU A 32 -6.40 -9.61 2.73
CA LEU A 32 -5.87 -10.34 3.87
C LEU A 32 -5.98 -9.45 5.11
N SER A 33 -6.82 -9.84 6.08
CA SER A 33 -7.06 -9.05 7.28
C SER A 33 -7.12 -9.90 8.54
N ARG A 34 -6.65 -9.33 9.66
CA ARG A 34 -6.76 -9.92 11.00
C ARG A 34 -8.11 -9.65 11.65
N SER A 35 -8.88 -8.72 11.10
CA SER A 35 -10.11 -8.19 11.68
C SER A 35 -11.15 -7.92 10.60
N ALA A 36 -12.42 -7.89 10.99
CA ALA A 36 -13.49 -7.51 10.08
C ALA A 36 -13.25 -6.13 9.45
N LEU A 37 -13.70 -5.95 8.22
CA LEU A 37 -13.65 -4.64 7.56
C LEU A 37 -14.60 -3.65 8.25
N PRO A 38 -14.28 -2.34 8.24
CA PRO A 38 -15.17 -1.33 8.78
C PRO A 38 -16.51 -1.32 8.04
N SER A 39 -17.60 -0.97 8.73
CA SER A 39 -18.94 -0.86 8.14
C SER A 39 -19.04 0.20 7.03
N THR A 40 -18.05 1.08 6.91
CA THR A 40 -17.93 2.09 5.86
C THR A 40 -17.46 1.51 4.52
N ILE A 41 -17.01 0.25 4.48
CA ILE A 41 -16.71 -0.47 3.24
C ILE A 41 -17.98 -1.13 2.73
N GLN A 42 -18.41 -0.72 1.55
CA GLN A 42 -19.55 -1.32 0.87
C GLN A 42 -19.22 -2.75 0.41
N GLN A 43 -20.18 -3.65 0.57
CA GLN A 43 -20.08 -4.99 -0.01
C GLN A 43 -20.05 -4.88 -1.53
N SER A 44 -19.26 -5.75 -2.16
CA SER A 44 -19.07 -5.78 -3.61
C SER A 44 -18.85 -7.21 -4.06
N SER A 45 -19.36 -7.58 -5.23
CA SER A 45 -19.08 -8.87 -5.85
C SER A 45 -17.59 -9.06 -6.19
N LYS A 46 -16.82 -7.96 -6.30
CA LYS A 46 -15.36 -7.99 -6.50
C LYS A 46 -14.59 -8.29 -5.22
N LEU A 47 -15.21 -8.12 -4.04
CA LEU A 47 -14.53 -8.16 -2.75
C LEU A 47 -14.52 -9.58 -2.18
N ASN A 48 -13.32 -10.09 -1.91
CA ASN A 48 -13.11 -11.30 -1.14
C ASN A 48 -12.31 -10.96 0.12
N VAL A 49 -12.77 -11.37 1.31
CA VAL A 49 -12.08 -11.07 2.57
C VAL A 49 -11.66 -12.37 3.22
N ILE A 50 -10.36 -12.54 3.43
CA ILE A 50 -9.78 -13.71 4.08
C ILE A 50 -9.26 -13.30 5.44
N THR A 51 -9.71 -14.03 6.45
CA THR A 51 -9.17 -13.87 7.80
C THR A 51 -7.81 -14.54 7.86
N HIS A 52 -6.76 -13.73 7.88
CA HIS A 52 -5.38 -14.17 7.98
C HIS A 52 -4.76 -13.47 9.18
N LYS A 53 -4.52 -14.21 10.26
CA LYS A 53 -4.11 -13.65 11.57
C LYS A 53 -2.60 -13.51 11.71
N ASP A 54 -1.87 -14.46 11.15
CA ASP A 54 -0.42 -14.58 11.28
C ASP A 54 0.24 -14.27 9.95
N PHE A 55 0.86 -13.09 9.85
CA PHE A 55 1.56 -12.63 8.64
C PHE A 55 3.04 -13.05 8.61
N SER A 56 3.48 -13.88 9.56
CA SER A 56 4.81 -14.51 9.54
C SER A 56 4.83 -15.83 8.76
N SER A 57 3.67 -16.34 8.34
CA SER A 57 3.56 -17.60 7.59
C SER A 57 2.38 -17.57 6.63
N TYR A 58 2.55 -18.13 5.44
CA TYR A 58 1.52 -18.21 4.40
C TYR A 58 1.35 -19.66 3.96
N PRO A 59 0.24 -20.32 4.33
CA PRO A 59 -0.01 -21.71 3.94
C PRO A 59 -0.09 -21.88 2.42
N PRO A 60 0.43 -22.98 1.84
CA PRO A 60 0.34 -23.23 0.40
C PRO A 60 -1.09 -23.15 -0.14
N ASP A 61 -2.07 -23.67 0.61
CA ASP A 61 -3.49 -23.64 0.23
C ASP A 61 -4.05 -22.22 0.09
N LEU A 62 -3.53 -21.26 0.89
CA LEU A 62 -3.89 -19.84 0.76
C LEU A 62 -3.37 -19.28 -0.57
N ILE A 63 -2.13 -19.64 -0.94
CA ILE A 63 -1.46 -19.09 -2.11
C ILE A 63 -2.01 -19.71 -3.41
N GLN A 64 -2.11 -21.03 -3.43
CA GLN A 64 -2.55 -21.83 -4.59
C GLN A 64 -4.07 -21.83 -4.78
N GLY A 65 -4.83 -21.52 -3.73
CA GLY A 65 -6.28 -21.38 -3.79
C GLY A 65 -6.69 -19.92 -4.03
N PRO A 66 -7.09 -19.19 -2.98
CA PRO A 66 -7.74 -17.90 -3.13
C PRO A 66 -6.83 -16.78 -3.62
N LEU A 67 -5.50 -16.89 -3.48
CA LEU A 67 -4.56 -15.91 -4.03
C LEU A 67 -4.07 -16.25 -5.45
N ALA A 68 -4.42 -17.42 -5.97
CA ALA A 68 -3.98 -17.82 -7.31
C ALA A 68 -4.51 -16.86 -8.39
N GLY A 69 -3.64 -16.55 -9.35
CA GLY A 69 -3.93 -15.61 -10.44
C GLY A 69 -4.03 -14.14 -10.00
N HIS A 70 -3.62 -13.78 -8.79
CA HIS A 70 -3.43 -12.37 -8.43
C HIS A 70 -2.17 -11.82 -9.08
N ASN A 71 -2.24 -10.58 -9.54
CA ASN A 71 -1.17 -9.98 -10.35
C ASN A 71 -0.39 -8.92 -9.58
N ALA A 72 -0.94 -8.44 -8.46
CA ALA A 72 -0.29 -7.48 -7.59
C ALA A 72 -0.74 -7.64 -6.14
N CYS A 73 0.10 -7.17 -5.23
CA CYS A 73 -0.22 -6.96 -3.83
C CYS A 73 0.07 -5.52 -3.44
N ILE A 74 -0.90 -4.82 -2.86
CA ILE A 74 -0.65 -3.57 -2.14
C ILE A 74 -0.52 -3.89 -0.65
N TRP A 75 0.70 -3.73 -0.15
CA TRP A 75 1.04 -3.86 1.26
C TRP A 75 0.80 -2.53 1.98
N ALA A 76 -0.41 -2.31 2.46
CA ALA A 76 -0.80 -1.12 3.23
C ALA A 76 -0.91 -1.40 4.74
N GLN A 77 -0.34 -2.50 5.22
CA GLN A 77 -0.30 -2.82 6.64
C GLN A 77 0.72 -1.94 7.36
N GLY A 78 0.25 -1.23 8.39
CA GLY A 78 1.06 -0.28 9.15
C GLY A 78 0.36 0.15 10.44
N LYS A 79 1.15 0.50 11.45
CA LYS A 79 0.70 1.21 12.65
C LYS A 79 1.60 2.40 12.92
N SER A 80 1.12 3.37 13.70
CA SER A 80 1.99 4.41 14.23
C SER A 80 3.08 3.75 15.09
N SER A 81 4.32 4.18 14.93
CA SER A 81 5.42 3.71 15.78
C SER A 81 5.34 4.24 17.22
N ARG A 82 4.45 5.19 17.50
CA ARG A 82 4.26 5.80 18.82
C ARG A 82 3.84 4.73 19.83
N GLY A 83 4.61 4.62 20.91
CA GLY A 83 4.34 3.66 21.99
C GLY A 83 4.67 2.20 21.64
N MET A 84 5.35 1.93 20.53
CA MET A 84 5.82 0.59 20.16
C MET A 84 7.30 0.40 20.50
N SER A 85 7.69 -0.83 20.83
CA SER A 85 9.10 -1.22 20.84
C SER A 85 9.63 -1.36 19.41
N GLU A 86 10.94 -1.23 19.23
CA GLU A 86 11.58 -1.40 17.92
C GLU A 86 11.41 -2.82 17.36
N GLN A 87 11.40 -3.83 18.23
CA GLN A 87 11.13 -5.22 17.85
C GLN A 87 9.71 -5.39 17.31
N ALA A 88 8.69 -4.96 18.04
CA ALA A 88 7.30 -5.10 17.60
C ALA A 88 7.01 -4.27 16.33
N TYR A 89 7.68 -3.13 16.17
CA TYR A 89 7.58 -2.33 14.96
C TYR A 89 8.31 -2.96 13.77
N THR A 90 9.47 -3.59 14.02
CA THR A 90 10.22 -4.38 13.03
C THR A 90 9.39 -5.56 12.53
N GLU A 91 8.80 -6.34 13.42
CA GLU A 91 7.96 -7.48 13.06
C GLU A 91 6.86 -7.08 12.07
N LEU A 92 6.14 -6.01 12.39
CA LEU A 92 5.02 -5.54 11.58
C LEU A 92 5.45 -4.87 10.26
N THR A 93 6.55 -4.13 10.27
CA THR A 93 6.92 -3.19 9.20
C THR A 93 7.97 -3.75 8.26
N TYR A 94 8.74 -4.75 8.71
CA TYR A 94 9.85 -5.36 8.00
C TYR A 94 9.65 -6.88 7.86
N ASP A 95 9.46 -7.63 8.95
CA ASP A 95 9.41 -9.10 8.85
C ASP A 95 8.20 -9.58 8.04
N TRP A 96 6.99 -9.11 8.38
CA TRP A 96 5.77 -9.50 7.66
C TRP A 96 5.76 -9.22 6.14
N PRO A 97 6.14 -8.04 5.64
CA PRO A 97 6.22 -7.83 4.19
C PRO A 97 7.32 -8.68 3.53
N MET A 98 8.43 -8.95 4.22
CA MET A 98 9.49 -9.83 3.70
C MET A 98 9.01 -11.28 3.60
N GLU A 99 8.29 -11.78 4.60
CA GLU A 99 7.70 -13.13 4.55
C GLU A 99 6.60 -13.21 3.48
N ALA A 100 5.83 -12.15 3.29
CA ALA A 100 4.81 -12.08 2.25
C ALA A 100 5.41 -12.20 0.84
N ILE A 101 6.41 -11.37 0.51
CA ILE A 101 6.98 -11.37 -0.85
C ILE A 101 7.67 -12.71 -1.16
N LYS A 102 8.36 -13.30 -0.17
CA LYS A 102 8.99 -14.62 -0.31
C LYS A 102 7.95 -15.70 -0.57
N ALA A 103 6.94 -15.78 0.29
CA ALA A 103 5.92 -16.82 0.16
C ALA A 103 5.12 -16.67 -1.14
N PHE A 104 4.78 -15.45 -1.55
CA PHE A 104 4.09 -15.20 -2.82
C PHE A 104 4.93 -15.64 -4.03
N HIS A 105 6.23 -15.36 -4.00
CA HIS A 105 7.14 -15.77 -5.07
C HIS A 105 7.33 -17.29 -5.10
N GLU A 106 7.64 -17.91 -3.97
CA GLU A 106 7.85 -19.36 -3.85
C GLU A 106 6.56 -20.15 -4.14
N GLY A 107 5.41 -19.61 -3.77
CA GLY A 107 4.10 -20.17 -4.06
C GLY A 107 3.63 -19.95 -5.52
N GLY A 108 4.45 -19.32 -6.37
CA GLY A 108 4.24 -19.23 -7.80
C GLY A 108 3.29 -18.12 -8.27
N LEU A 109 3.02 -17.12 -7.42
CA LEU A 109 2.33 -15.92 -7.90
C LEU A 109 3.21 -15.19 -8.90
N LYS A 110 2.60 -14.70 -9.98
CA LYS A 110 3.29 -13.96 -11.05
C LYS A 110 2.31 -13.00 -11.71
N GLY A 111 2.84 -12.01 -12.40
CA GLY A 111 1.99 -11.13 -13.21
C GLY A 111 1.41 -11.86 -14.43
N GLU A 112 0.50 -11.19 -15.12
CA GLU A 112 -0.15 -11.69 -16.33
C GLU A 112 0.52 -11.11 -17.58
N ASN A 113 0.37 -11.81 -18.72
CA ASN A 113 0.80 -11.32 -20.03
C ASN A 113 2.30 -10.93 -20.14
N GLY A 114 3.17 -11.63 -19.40
CA GLY A 114 4.62 -11.36 -19.41
C GLY A 114 5.05 -10.21 -18.49
N GLU A 115 4.11 -9.60 -17.76
CA GLU A 115 4.43 -8.59 -16.75
C GLU A 115 4.82 -9.22 -15.41
N PRO A 116 5.67 -8.56 -14.60
CA PRO A 116 6.00 -9.01 -13.26
C PRO A 116 4.80 -8.90 -12.31
N PHE A 117 4.80 -9.73 -11.26
CA PHE A 117 3.94 -9.52 -10.10
C PHE A 117 4.36 -8.23 -9.38
N ARG A 118 3.44 -7.29 -9.19
CA ARG A 118 3.75 -6.00 -8.57
C ARG A 118 3.53 -6.06 -7.05
N PHE A 119 4.59 -5.92 -6.27
CA PHE A 119 4.54 -5.82 -4.82
C PHE A 119 4.68 -4.35 -4.39
N VAL A 120 3.55 -3.70 -4.11
CA VAL A 120 3.50 -2.28 -3.79
C VAL A 120 3.57 -2.09 -2.27
N TYR A 121 4.70 -1.59 -1.77
CA TYR A 121 4.92 -1.35 -0.34
C TYR A 121 4.61 0.10 0.06
N VAL A 122 3.64 0.29 0.96
CA VAL A 122 3.29 1.62 1.48
C VAL A 122 4.22 2.00 2.65
N SER A 123 5.26 2.75 2.32
CA SER A 123 6.27 3.25 3.23
C SER A 123 5.86 4.59 3.88
N GLY A 124 6.65 5.65 3.73
CA GLY A 124 6.37 7.00 4.21
C GLY A 124 7.43 8.00 3.72
N GLU A 125 7.03 9.26 3.56
CA GLU A 125 7.97 10.34 3.23
C GLU A 125 9.01 10.53 4.36
N GLY A 126 10.25 10.87 4.00
CA GLY A 126 11.35 11.03 4.97
C GLY A 126 11.99 9.75 5.50
N VAL A 127 11.66 8.59 4.92
CA VAL A 127 12.32 7.31 5.25
C VAL A 127 13.79 7.30 4.77
N ASP A 128 14.68 6.89 5.66
CA ASP A 128 16.13 6.84 5.45
C ASP A 128 16.60 5.39 5.26
N ARG A 129 17.11 5.09 4.06
CA ARG A 129 17.67 3.77 3.70
C ARG A 129 19.09 3.55 4.22
N SER A 130 19.78 4.60 4.67
CA SER A 130 21.16 4.47 5.16
C SER A 130 21.25 3.78 6.54
N GLY A 131 20.12 3.62 7.24
CA GLY A 131 20.06 3.07 8.58
C GLY A 131 20.58 4.01 9.68
N LYS A 132 21.07 5.21 9.32
CA LYS A 132 21.65 6.17 10.26
C LYS A 132 20.64 7.17 10.84
N GLY A 133 19.40 7.15 10.34
CA GLY A 133 18.33 8.03 10.80
C GLY A 133 18.03 7.89 12.30
N TRP A 134 17.82 9.01 12.97
CA TRP A 134 17.53 9.05 14.41
C TRP A 134 16.14 8.46 14.76
N ALA A 135 15.18 8.56 13.84
CA ALA A 135 13.83 8.07 14.05
C ALA A 135 13.69 6.56 13.72
N MET A 136 13.25 5.78 14.71
CA MET A 136 13.03 4.33 14.59
C MET A 136 12.20 3.94 13.37
N PHE A 137 11.08 4.65 13.14
CA PHE A 137 10.19 4.33 12.01
C PHE A 137 10.90 4.45 10.66
N SER A 138 11.82 5.42 10.55
CA SER A 138 12.56 5.74 9.33
C SER A 138 13.60 4.68 9.04
N ARG A 139 14.36 4.22 10.06
CA ARG A 139 15.32 3.12 9.91
C ARG A 139 14.66 1.81 9.51
N VAL A 140 13.60 1.40 10.21
CA VAL A 140 12.93 0.10 9.98
C VAL A 140 12.25 0.07 8.62
N LYS A 141 11.52 1.13 8.25
CA LYS A 141 10.95 1.22 6.88
C LYS A 141 12.03 1.31 5.82
N GLY A 142 13.14 1.99 6.10
CA GLY A 142 14.28 2.11 5.18
C GLY A 142 14.90 0.77 4.86
N ARG A 143 15.14 -0.06 5.89
CA ARG A 143 15.59 -1.45 5.74
C ARG A 143 14.58 -2.28 4.94
N ALA A 144 13.29 -2.17 5.25
CA ALA A 144 12.25 -2.88 4.50
C ALA A 144 12.24 -2.49 3.02
N GLU A 145 12.34 -1.21 2.70
CA GLU A 145 12.42 -0.77 1.30
C GLU A 145 13.64 -1.33 0.57
N THR A 146 14.81 -1.32 1.20
CA THR A 146 16.05 -1.86 0.60
C THR A 146 15.90 -3.36 0.33
N ASP A 147 15.56 -4.14 1.34
CA ASP A 147 15.56 -5.60 1.23
C ASP A 147 14.43 -6.12 0.33
N LEU A 148 13.27 -5.44 0.29
CA LEU A 148 12.20 -5.77 -0.66
C LEU A 148 12.59 -5.50 -2.12
N LEU A 149 13.36 -4.45 -2.37
CA LEU A 149 13.89 -4.14 -3.71
C LEU A 149 14.97 -5.15 -4.11
N GLU A 150 15.89 -5.47 -3.19
CA GLU A 150 16.93 -6.48 -3.42
C GLU A 150 16.32 -7.86 -3.72
N TYR A 151 15.32 -8.28 -2.94
CA TYR A 151 14.61 -9.53 -3.20
C TYR A 151 13.95 -9.53 -4.57
N SER A 152 13.21 -8.47 -4.91
CA SER A 152 12.55 -8.34 -6.22
C SER A 152 13.55 -8.40 -7.37
N ASN A 153 14.70 -7.74 -7.26
CA ASN A 153 15.75 -7.75 -8.28
C ASN A 153 16.34 -9.16 -8.47
N ALA A 154 16.49 -9.92 -7.39
CA ALA A 154 16.95 -11.30 -7.43
C ALA A 154 15.95 -12.25 -8.13
N THR A 155 14.67 -11.89 -8.24
CA THR A 155 13.65 -12.71 -8.93
C THR A 155 13.73 -12.64 -10.47
N GLN A 156 14.70 -11.92 -11.04
CA GLN A 156 14.93 -11.84 -12.49
C GLN A 156 13.68 -11.42 -13.31
N GLY A 157 12.88 -10.50 -12.76
CA GLY A 157 11.70 -9.95 -13.43
C GLY A 157 10.42 -10.73 -13.22
N VAL A 158 10.38 -11.75 -12.35
CA VAL A 158 9.12 -12.39 -11.92
C VAL A 158 8.35 -11.46 -10.98
N PHE A 159 9.05 -10.81 -10.05
CA PHE A 159 8.49 -9.82 -9.12
C PHE A 159 9.05 -8.43 -9.38
N ARG A 160 8.23 -7.44 -9.01
CA ARG A 160 8.55 -6.03 -9.09
C ARG A 160 8.08 -5.30 -7.84
N THR A 161 9.01 -4.89 -6.99
CA THR A 161 8.71 -4.08 -5.80
C THR A 161 8.58 -2.61 -6.18
N LEU A 162 7.49 -1.97 -5.73
CA LEU A 162 7.19 -0.56 -5.93
C LEU A 162 6.98 0.11 -4.57
N ILE A 163 7.75 1.14 -4.27
CA ILE A 163 7.75 1.80 -2.96
C ILE A 163 6.96 3.10 -3.02
N LEU A 164 5.90 3.20 -2.22
CA LEU A 164 5.14 4.44 -2.07
C LEU A 164 5.59 5.17 -0.80
N ARG A 165 6.00 6.43 -0.94
CA ARG A 165 6.33 7.31 0.18
C ARG A 165 5.32 8.46 0.26
N PRO A 166 4.11 8.20 0.77
CA PRO A 166 3.14 9.26 0.97
C PRO A 166 3.62 10.23 2.06
N GLY A 167 3.29 11.50 1.88
CA GLY A 167 3.35 12.51 2.93
C GLY A 167 2.24 12.31 3.95
N TYR A 168 1.90 13.35 4.70
CA TYR A 168 0.83 13.29 5.68
C TYR A 168 -0.55 13.08 5.04
N PHE A 169 -1.31 12.13 5.57
CA PHE A 169 -2.70 11.85 5.18
C PHE A 169 -3.53 11.36 6.39
N PHE A 170 -4.84 11.47 6.26
CA PHE A 170 -5.82 10.99 7.23
C PHE A 170 -7.08 10.50 6.48
N PRO A 171 -7.89 9.62 7.11
CA PRO A 171 -9.07 9.05 6.45
C PRO A 171 -10.04 10.13 5.97
N SER A 172 -10.59 9.94 4.77
CA SER A 172 -11.54 10.91 4.20
C SER A 172 -12.94 10.82 4.81
N ASP A 173 -13.36 9.62 5.23
CA ASP A 173 -14.68 9.36 5.82
C ASP A 173 -14.71 9.75 7.32
N PRO A 174 -15.72 10.50 7.80
CA PRO A 174 -15.79 10.92 9.20
C PRO A 174 -15.90 9.79 10.24
N VAL A 175 -16.52 8.65 9.89
CA VAL A 175 -16.64 7.47 10.75
C VAL A 175 -15.27 6.80 10.87
N ASP A 176 -14.55 6.66 9.76
CA ASP A 176 -13.19 6.14 9.77
C ASP A 176 -12.20 7.07 10.47
N ALA A 177 -12.32 8.38 10.26
CA ALA A 177 -11.51 9.37 10.96
C ALA A 177 -11.71 9.28 12.48
N ARG A 178 -12.95 9.14 12.96
CA ARG A 178 -13.25 8.94 14.39
C ARG A 178 -12.61 7.68 14.96
N ARG A 179 -12.57 6.60 14.17
CA ARG A 179 -11.99 5.31 14.58
C ARG A 179 -10.46 5.33 14.62
N LEU A 180 -9.83 6.03 13.68
CA LEU A 180 -8.37 6.02 13.48
C LEU A 180 -7.63 7.22 14.07
N ARG A 181 -8.35 8.30 14.42
CA ARG A 181 -7.84 9.52 15.03
C ARG A 181 -8.70 9.88 16.25
N PRO A 182 -8.49 9.23 17.41
CA PRO A 182 -9.21 9.58 18.62
C PRO A 182 -8.78 10.96 19.15
N GLY A 183 -9.70 11.67 19.80
CA GLY A 183 -9.40 12.92 20.50
C GLY A 183 -9.32 14.16 19.62
N PHE A 184 -8.50 15.13 20.05
CA PHE A 184 -8.43 16.47 19.45
C PHE A 184 -7.72 16.49 18.09
N GLU A 185 -6.83 15.51 17.80
CA GLU A 185 -6.10 15.41 16.54
C GLU A 185 -7.03 15.44 15.31
N ARG A 186 -8.19 14.78 15.39
CA ARG A 186 -9.20 14.78 14.32
C ARG A 186 -9.67 16.18 13.90
N TYR A 187 -9.72 17.13 14.83
CA TYR A 187 -10.15 18.50 14.55
C TYR A 187 -9.02 19.35 13.97
N LEU A 188 -7.77 18.97 14.24
CA LEU A 188 -6.59 19.61 13.69
C LEU A 188 -6.28 19.10 12.27
N ASP A 189 -6.58 17.84 11.96
CA ASP A 189 -6.27 17.20 10.68
C ASP A 189 -6.74 17.98 9.44
N PRO A 190 -7.95 18.57 9.37
CA PRO A 190 -8.38 19.35 8.21
C PRO A 190 -7.57 20.63 8.00
N VAL A 191 -7.27 21.36 9.08
CA VAL A 191 -6.53 22.64 9.04
C VAL A 191 -5.05 22.36 8.78
N PHE A 192 -4.44 21.53 9.61
CA PHE A 192 -3.02 21.17 9.51
C PHE A 192 -2.73 20.40 8.22
N GLY A 193 -3.60 19.48 7.84
CA GLY A 193 -3.47 18.74 6.59
C GLY A 193 -3.58 19.64 5.36
N SER A 194 -4.40 20.70 5.39
CA SER A 194 -4.47 21.64 4.26
C SER A 194 -3.18 22.43 4.11
N LEU A 195 -2.58 22.87 5.22
CA LEU A 195 -1.27 23.52 5.23
C LEU A 195 -0.18 22.58 4.70
N LEU A 196 -0.10 21.35 5.22
CA LEU A 196 0.91 20.38 4.77
C LEU A 196 0.75 20.05 3.28
N ARG A 197 -0.48 19.93 2.78
CA ARG A 197 -0.72 19.74 1.33
C ARG A 197 -0.26 20.94 0.52
N ALA A 198 -0.52 22.17 0.97
CA ALA A 198 -0.05 23.38 0.29
C ALA A 198 1.48 23.44 0.20
N CYS A 199 2.18 22.92 1.20
CA CYS A 199 3.65 22.82 1.21
C CYS A 199 4.21 21.55 0.52
N GLY A 200 3.38 20.71 -0.11
CA GLY A 200 3.82 19.46 -0.76
C GLY A 200 4.21 18.33 0.21
N LEU A 201 3.86 18.46 1.49
CA LEU A 201 4.14 17.49 2.56
C LEU A 201 2.94 16.61 2.91
N GLY A 202 1.83 16.73 2.16
CA GLY A 202 0.61 15.94 2.38
C GLY A 202 -0.02 15.45 1.09
N ILE A 203 -0.94 14.49 1.23
CA ILE A 203 -1.76 13.91 0.17
C ILE A 203 -3.15 13.60 0.71
N HIS A 204 -4.19 13.73 -0.11
CA HIS A 204 -5.52 13.24 0.27
C HIS A 204 -5.52 11.70 0.27
N ALA A 205 -6.12 11.07 1.27
CA ALA A 205 -6.14 9.60 1.33
C ALA A 205 -6.82 8.96 0.11
N GLN A 206 -7.82 9.62 -0.47
CA GLN A 206 -8.44 9.20 -1.74
C GLN A 206 -7.47 9.27 -2.92
N ASP A 207 -6.62 10.30 -2.98
CA ASP A 207 -5.59 10.47 -4.01
C ASP A 207 -4.51 9.40 -3.88
N LEU A 208 -4.08 9.12 -2.64
CA LEU A 208 -3.20 8.00 -2.34
C LEU A 208 -3.81 6.68 -2.78
N GLY A 209 -5.11 6.46 -2.50
CA GLY A 209 -5.85 5.29 -2.94
C GLY A 209 -5.80 5.10 -4.46
N ARG A 210 -6.19 6.13 -5.23
CA ARG A 210 -6.19 6.08 -6.69
C ARG A 210 -4.79 5.89 -7.28
N ALA A 211 -3.80 6.62 -6.78
CA ALA A 211 -2.41 6.49 -7.21
C ALA A 211 -1.87 5.07 -6.92
N SER A 212 -2.14 4.51 -5.75
CA SER A 212 -1.68 3.16 -5.38
C SER A 212 -2.25 2.10 -6.31
N VAL A 213 -3.54 2.20 -6.66
CA VAL A 213 -4.19 1.25 -7.58
C VAL A 213 -3.66 1.40 -9.01
N ALA A 214 -3.45 2.63 -9.49
CA ALA A 214 -2.85 2.86 -10.80
C ALA A 214 -1.42 2.30 -10.91
N ILE A 215 -0.61 2.52 -9.88
CA ILE A 215 0.76 1.98 -9.79
C ILE A 215 0.73 0.44 -9.76
N ALA A 216 -0.19 -0.16 -8.99
CA ALA A 216 -0.36 -1.61 -8.94
C ALA A 216 -0.81 -2.23 -10.28
N LYS A 217 -1.52 -1.47 -11.12
CA LYS A 217 -1.90 -1.90 -12.48
C LYS A 217 -0.76 -1.84 -13.50
N GLY A 218 0.33 -1.15 -13.20
CA GLY A 218 1.34 -0.85 -14.22
C GLY A 218 0.89 0.24 -15.20
N GLU A 219 0.04 1.17 -14.76
CA GLU A 219 -0.23 2.42 -15.49
C GLU A 219 0.88 3.47 -15.21
N ASP A 220 2.06 3.01 -14.78
CA ASP A 220 3.25 3.80 -14.50
C ASP A 220 3.80 4.52 -15.74
N GLY A 221 3.35 4.16 -16.95
CA GLY A 221 3.55 4.94 -18.18
C GLY A 221 3.00 6.38 -18.15
N ILE A 222 2.31 6.79 -17.08
CA ILE A 222 1.96 8.19 -16.80
C ILE A 222 3.18 9.00 -16.28
N VAL A 223 4.26 8.34 -15.87
CA VAL A 223 5.57 8.95 -15.54
C VAL A 223 6.46 8.77 -16.77
N GLY A 224 6.61 9.84 -17.56
CA GLY A 224 7.13 9.77 -18.92
C GLY A 224 8.48 9.07 -19.11
N LYS A 225 8.64 8.49 -20.31
CA LYS A 225 9.88 8.03 -20.96
C LYS A 225 10.63 6.90 -20.27
N GLY A 226 10.30 5.65 -20.62
CA GLY A 226 11.27 4.55 -20.82
C GLY A 226 12.05 4.00 -19.63
N ASP A 227 12.19 4.75 -18.54
CA ASP A 227 12.96 4.39 -17.36
C ASP A 227 12.02 3.90 -16.26
N TYR A 228 12.36 2.74 -15.72
CA TYR A 228 11.62 2.06 -14.67
C TYR A 228 11.69 2.84 -13.34
N GLN A 229 10.52 3.20 -12.79
CA GLN A 229 10.41 3.94 -11.52
C GLN A 229 10.00 3.02 -10.37
N GLU A 230 10.90 2.81 -9.41
CA GLU A 230 10.66 1.99 -8.22
C GLU A 230 10.10 2.79 -7.03
N LEU A 231 10.36 4.10 -6.99
CA LEU A 231 10.09 4.94 -5.83
C LEU A 231 9.13 6.09 -6.15
N PHE A 232 8.00 6.14 -5.45
CA PHE A 232 6.96 7.14 -5.65
C PHE A 232 6.85 8.03 -4.41
N ARG A 233 7.55 9.17 -4.44
CA ARG A 233 7.47 10.20 -3.37
C ARG A 233 6.14 10.95 -3.41
N ASN A 234 5.83 11.67 -2.32
CA ASN A 234 4.56 12.35 -2.15
C ASN A 234 4.11 13.18 -3.38
N ASN A 235 5.01 14.01 -3.91
CA ASN A 235 4.69 14.87 -5.05
C ASN A 235 4.33 14.07 -6.31
N LEU A 236 5.00 12.94 -6.55
CA LEU A 236 4.71 12.08 -7.68
C LEU A 236 3.35 11.40 -7.52
N LEU A 237 3.03 10.90 -6.32
CA LEU A 237 1.73 10.32 -5.99
C LEU A 237 0.59 11.33 -6.20
N VAL A 238 0.77 12.59 -5.76
CA VAL A 238 -0.18 13.67 -5.98
C VAL A 238 -0.36 13.96 -7.48
N ASN A 239 0.72 13.97 -8.25
CA ASN A 239 0.66 14.23 -9.70
C ASN A 239 -0.06 13.11 -10.46
N ILE A 240 0.22 11.84 -10.11
CA ILE A 240 -0.50 10.68 -10.65
C ILE A 240 -1.99 10.77 -10.31
N ALA A 241 -2.35 11.09 -9.07
CA ALA A 241 -3.77 11.24 -8.70
C ALA A 241 -4.48 12.36 -9.48
N LYS A 242 -3.77 13.46 -9.75
CA LYS A 242 -4.30 14.59 -10.56
C LYS A 242 -4.47 14.23 -12.03
N SER A 243 -3.54 13.49 -12.63
CA SER A 243 -3.66 13.07 -14.04
C SER A 243 -4.83 12.11 -14.24
N LEU A 244 -5.04 11.17 -13.32
CA LEU A 244 -6.17 10.25 -13.32
C LEU A 244 -7.52 10.98 -13.23
N ASN A 245 -7.61 12.07 -12.46
CA ASN A 245 -8.82 12.87 -12.37
C ASN A 245 -9.12 13.62 -13.68
N LYS A 246 -8.08 14.14 -14.35
CA LYS A 246 -8.25 14.82 -15.66
C LYS A 246 -8.73 13.85 -16.75
N GLN A 247 -8.27 12.61 -16.72
CA GLN A 247 -8.71 11.59 -17.69
C GLN A 247 -10.18 11.20 -17.52
N LYS A 248 -10.74 11.28 -16.30
CA LYS A 248 -12.17 11.02 -16.05
C LYS A 248 -13.11 12.16 -16.44
N SER A 249 -12.59 13.38 -16.61
CA SER A 249 -13.36 14.57 -16.97
C SER A 249 -13.45 14.84 -18.48
N LEU A 250 -12.80 14.00 -19.28
CA LEU A 250 -12.82 13.99 -20.75
C LEU A 250 -13.70 12.84 -21.22
#